data_AF-A0A7S0TYR0-F1
#
_entry.id   AF-A0A7S0TYR0-F1
#
_cell.length_a   1.000
_cell.length_b   1.000
_cell.length_c   1.000
_cell.angle_alpha   90.00
_cell.angle_beta   90.00
_cell.angle_gamma   90.00
#
_symmetry.space_group_name_H-M   'P 1'
#
loop_
_entity.id
_entity.type
_entity.pdbx_description
1 polymer ?
#
loop_
_entity_poly.entity_id
_entity_poly.type
_entity_poly.pdbx_seq_one_letter_code
_entity_poly.pdbx_strand_id
1 'polypeptide(L)'
;ARGGVGQLRDMLVEQVKQLPWYDEQVPSAWMRFEEQLVAWQEGGGRTASSELSGGGKLHWMEWEKYREVAHAVGVVEDMVGMCTAFLVEHGALFVPPSRAARYGGPVLAGA
;
A
#
# COMPACT_ATOMS: atom_id res chain seq x y z
N ALA A 1 -37.14 5.58 -10.14
CA ALA A 1 -36.28 6.40 -9.25
C ALA A 1 -35.01 5.61 -8.96
N ARG A 2 -33.81 6.19 -9.11
CA ARG A 2 -32.60 5.54 -8.55
C ARG A 2 -32.85 5.46 -7.04
N GLY A 3 -32.88 4.25 -6.48
CA GLY A 3 -33.07 4.08 -5.03
C GLY A 3 -31.99 4.82 -4.24
N GLY A 4 -32.18 5.00 -2.93
CA GLY A 4 -31.24 5.76 -2.08
C GLY A 4 -29.78 5.29 -2.18
N VAL A 5 -29.53 4.01 -2.46
CA VAL A 5 -28.18 3.46 -2.72
C VAL A 5 -27.56 4.01 -4.00
N GLY A 6 -28.36 4.20 -5.07
CA GLY A 6 -27.88 4.76 -6.33
C GLY A 6 -27.49 6.23 -6.19
N GLN A 7 -28.30 7.01 -5.45
CA GLN A 7 -27.97 8.41 -5.13
C GLN A 7 -26.73 8.53 -4.25
N LEU A 8 -26.58 7.63 -3.26
CA LEU A 8 -25.39 7.58 -2.42
C LEU A 8 -24.13 7.27 -3.24
N ARG A 9 -24.20 6.28 -4.15
CA ARG A 9 -23.09 5.96 -5.07
C ARG A 9 -22.69 7.18 -5.89
N ASP A 10 -23.66 7.83 -6.54
CA ASP A 10 -23.39 8.99 -7.41
C ASP A 10 -22.74 10.13 -6.61
N MET A 11 -23.23 10.39 -5.40
CA MET A 11 -22.64 11.39 -4.51
C MET A 11 -21.19 11.04 -4.13
N LEU A 12 -20.91 9.79 -3.76
CA LEU A 12 -19.56 9.35 -3.41
C LEU A 12 -18.60 9.47 -4.59
N VAL A 13 -19.02 9.12 -5.81
CA VAL A 13 -18.21 9.29 -7.01
C VAL A 13 -17.85 10.74 -7.23
N GLU A 14 -18.81 11.66 -7.09
CA GLU A 14 -18.53 13.09 -7.22
C GLU A 14 -17.62 13.61 -6.12
N GLN A 15 -17.74 13.10 -4.89
CA GLN A 15 -16.80 13.47 -3.80
C GLN A 15 -15.38 12.97 -4.07
N VAL A 16 -15.21 11.75 -4.60
CA VAL A 16 -13.89 11.20 -4.94
C VAL A 16 -13.20 12.05 -6.02
N LYS A 17 -13.96 12.56 -7.00
CA LYS A 17 -13.44 13.48 -8.03
C LYS A 17 -12.93 14.82 -7.48
N GLN A 18 -13.38 15.23 -6.30
CA GLN A 18 -12.91 16.46 -5.66
C GLN A 18 -11.63 16.25 -4.83
N LEU A 19 -11.12 15.02 -4.72
CA LEU A 19 -9.93 14.74 -3.92
C LEU A 19 -8.68 15.29 -4.64
N PRO A 20 -7.71 15.88 -3.90
CA PRO A 20 -6.54 16.52 -4.50
C PRO A 20 -5.70 15.60 -5.40
N TRP A 21 -5.73 14.30 -5.14
CA TRP A 21 -4.96 13.27 -5.85
C TRP A 21 -5.74 12.62 -7.00
N TYR A 22 -7.00 13.00 -7.27
CA TYR A 22 -7.84 12.34 -8.28
C TYR A 22 -7.25 12.37 -9.69
N ASP A 23 -6.67 13.51 -10.07
CA ASP A 23 -6.01 13.72 -11.37
C ASP A 23 -4.47 13.63 -11.28
N GLU A 24 -3.94 13.09 -10.17
CA GLU A 24 -2.50 12.94 -9.99
C GLU A 24 -1.94 11.89 -10.96
N GLN A 25 -0.88 12.27 -11.69
CA GLN A 25 -0.21 11.34 -12.59
C GLN A 25 0.81 10.51 -11.82
N VAL A 26 0.48 9.24 -11.61
CA VAL A 26 1.33 8.28 -10.90
C VAL A 26 2.02 7.35 -11.89
N PRO A 27 3.33 7.04 -11.73
CA PRO A 27 4.00 6.04 -12.55
C PRO A 27 3.31 4.68 -12.48
N SER A 28 3.04 4.06 -13.63
CA SER A 28 2.36 2.74 -13.70
C SER A 28 3.11 1.61 -13.00
N ALA A 29 4.43 1.76 -12.79
CA ALA A 29 5.21 0.83 -11.99
C ALA A 29 4.82 0.85 -10.51
N TRP A 30 4.35 1.98 -9.98
CA TRP A 30 3.93 2.10 -8.58
C TRP A 30 2.60 1.39 -8.32
N MET A 31 1.66 1.51 -9.26
CA MET A 31 0.39 0.76 -9.20
C MET A 31 0.63 -0.75 -9.30
N ARG A 32 1.49 -1.20 -10.23
CA ARG A 32 1.87 -2.62 -10.32
C ARG A 32 2.59 -3.10 -9.06
N PHE A 33 3.34 -2.22 -8.40
CA PHE A 33 3.99 -2.57 -7.15
C PHE A 33 2.97 -2.80 -6.03
N GLU A 34 2.01 -1.89 -5.88
CA GLU A 34 0.88 -2.05 -4.96
C GLU A 34 0.16 -3.39 -5.18
N GLU A 35 -0.20 -3.71 -6.43
CA GLU A 35 -0.86 -4.98 -6.78
C GLU A 35 -0.05 -6.21 -6.31
N GLN A 36 1.29 -6.17 -6.47
CA GLN A 36 2.15 -7.26 -5.99
C GLN A 36 2.19 -7.36 -4.47
N LEU A 37 2.16 -6.23 -3.77
CA LEU A 37 2.14 -6.18 -2.31
C LEU A 37 0.83 -6.74 -1.75
N VAL A 38 -0.30 -6.39 -2.36
CA VAL A 38 -1.63 -6.94 -2.04
C VAL A 38 -1.68 -8.43 -2.33
N ALA A 39 -1.26 -8.88 -3.52
CA ALA A 39 -1.25 -10.30 -3.89
C ALA A 39 -0.35 -11.13 -2.96
N TRP A 40 0.79 -10.57 -2.56
CA TRP A 40 1.67 -11.21 -1.57
C TRP A 40 0.97 -11.36 -0.22
N GLN A 41 0.26 -10.32 0.26
CA GLN A 41 -0.49 -10.37 1.51
C GLN A 41 -1.64 -11.38 1.45
N GLU A 42 -2.46 -11.36 0.41
CA GLU A 42 -3.59 -12.28 0.21
C GLU A 42 -3.13 -13.73 0.03
N GLY A 43 -1.98 -13.94 -0.62
CA GLY A 43 -1.36 -15.26 -0.79
C GLY A 43 -0.77 -15.85 0.49
N GLY A 44 -0.93 -15.18 1.65
CA GLY A 44 -0.34 -15.59 2.91
C GLY A 44 1.19 -15.43 2.95
N GLY A 45 1.71 -14.54 2.09
CA GLY A 45 3.10 -14.13 2.04
C GLY A 45 3.55 -13.65 3.41
N ARG A 46 4.62 -14.26 3.89
CA ARG A 46 5.23 -13.95 5.19
C ARG A 46 6.73 -14.03 5.00
N THR A 47 7.44 -12.94 5.25
CA THR A 47 8.89 -13.03 5.50
C THR A 47 9.16 -13.18 7.00
N ALA A 48 8.30 -12.62 7.85
CA ALA A 48 8.24 -12.89 9.28
C ALA A 48 6.86 -12.54 9.88
N SER A 49 6.60 -13.00 11.10
CA SER A 49 5.37 -12.73 11.84
C SER A 49 5.59 -12.63 13.34
N SER A 50 4.86 -11.75 14.03
CA SER A 50 4.80 -11.68 15.49
C SER A 50 3.37 -11.83 15.95
N GLU A 51 3.20 -12.53 17.07
CA GLU A 51 1.95 -12.52 17.82
C GLU A 51 1.83 -11.19 18.56
N LEU A 52 0.66 -10.58 18.44
CA LEU A 52 0.24 -9.46 19.26
C LEU A 52 -0.29 -10.00 20.58
N SER A 53 -0.08 -9.24 21.66
CA SER A 53 -0.58 -9.55 23.00
C SER A 53 -2.12 -9.71 23.07
N GLY A 54 -2.86 -9.29 22.04
CA GLY A 54 -4.30 -9.48 21.88
C GLY A 54 -4.73 -10.65 20.97
N GLY A 55 -3.82 -11.55 20.58
CA GLY A 55 -4.13 -12.75 19.78
C GLY A 55 -4.14 -12.55 18.26
N GLY A 56 -3.83 -11.35 17.76
CA GLY A 56 -3.63 -11.09 16.33
C GLY A 56 -2.23 -11.48 15.87
N LYS A 57 -2.05 -11.84 14.59
CA LYS A 57 -0.73 -12.00 13.96
C LYS A 57 -0.49 -10.86 12.99
N LEU A 58 0.66 -10.20 13.12
CA LEU A 58 1.14 -9.26 12.11
C LEU A 58 1.99 -10.01 11.10
N HIS A 59 1.80 -9.70 9.82
CA HIS A 59 2.57 -10.24 8.71
C HIS A 59 3.25 -9.09 7.98
N TRP A 60 4.56 -9.13 7.88
CA TRP A 60 5.33 -8.08 7.22
C TRP A 60 6.33 -8.63 6.24
N MET A 61 6.71 -7.76 5.32
CA MET A 61 7.77 -7.97 4.35
C MET A 61 9.05 -7.30 4.85
N GLU A 62 10.15 -8.05 4.91
CA GLU A 62 11.48 -7.51 5.18
C GLU A 62 11.91 -6.58 4.04
N TRP A 63 12.67 -5.54 4.38
CA TRP A 63 13.00 -4.47 3.44
C TRP A 63 13.72 -4.95 2.17
N GLU A 64 14.64 -5.91 2.29
CA GLU A 64 15.32 -6.47 1.12
C GLU A 64 14.33 -7.12 0.16
N LYS A 65 13.37 -7.89 0.69
CA LYS A 65 12.34 -8.52 -0.14
C LYS A 65 11.41 -7.49 -0.77
N TYR A 66 11.06 -6.44 -0.03
CA TYR A 66 10.27 -5.33 -0.53
C TYR A 66 10.94 -4.64 -1.74
N ARG A 67 12.25 -4.36 -1.64
CA ARG A 67 13.02 -3.80 -2.75
C ARG A 67 13.09 -4.73 -3.97
N GLU A 68 13.28 -6.03 -3.75
CA GLU A 68 13.25 -7.01 -4.86
C GLU A 68 11.93 -6.96 -5.64
N VAL A 69 10.79 -6.88 -4.93
CA VAL A 69 9.47 -6.80 -5.57
C VAL A 69 9.31 -5.47 -6.31
N ALA A 70 9.75 -4.36 -5.71
CA ALA A 70 9.71 -3.04 -6.35
C ALA A 70 10.50 -3.03 -7.67
N HIS A 71 11.71 -3.60 -7.65
CA HIS A 71 12.56 -3.68 -8.84
C HIS A 71 12.00 -4.60 -9.92
N ALA A 72 11.37 -5.71 -9.53
CA ALA A 72 10.77 -6.66 -10.46
C ALA A 72 9.66 -6.02 -11.32
N VAL A 73 8.96 -5.01 -10.80
CA VAL A 73 7.92 -4.26 -11.54
C VAL A 73 8.44 -2.98 -12.20
N GLY A 74 9.71 -2.67 -12.05
CA GLY A 74 10.39 -1.55 -12.69
C GLY A 74 10.41 -0.26 -11.87
N VAL A 75 10.22 -0.31 -10.55
CA VAL A 75 10.56 0.82 -9.67
C VAL A 75 12.09 0.85 -9.55
N VAL A 76 12.71 1.97 -9.93
CA VAL A 76 14.16 2.15 -9.80
C VAL A 76 14.55 2.46 -8.35
N GLU A 77 15.73 2.02 -7.90
CA GLU A 77 16.18 2.11 -6.48
C GLU A 77 15.97 3.51 -5.89
N ASP A 78 16.38 4.57 -6.61
CA ASP A 78 16.27 5.96 -6.15
C ASP A 78 14.81 6.43 -5.95
N MET A 79 13.85 5.75 -6.60
CA MET A 79 12.43 6.05 -6.53
C MET A 79 11.69 5.15 -5.54
N VAL A 80 12.32 4.09 -5.01
CA VAL A 80 11.66 3.16 -4.06
C VAL A 80 11.14 3.91 -2.84
N GLY A 81 11.96 4.77 -2.23
CA GLY A 81 11.54 5.53 -1.05
C GLY A 81 10.38 6.50 -1.32
N MET A 82 10.33 7.10 -2.51
CA MET A 82 9.24 7.99 -2.92
C MET A 82 7.95 7.21 -3.16
N CYS A 83 8.06 6.05 -3.83
CA CYS A 83 6.94 5.14 -4.03
C CYS A 83 6.39 4.63 -2.68
N THR A 84 7.26 4.26 -1.74
CA THR A 84 6.85 3.86 -0.39
C THR A 84 6.13 4.98 0.34
N ALA A 85 6.65 6.23 0.28
CA ALA A 85 5.99 7.38 0.90
C ALA A 85 4.59 7.62 0.31
N PHE A 86 4.46 7.56 -1.02
CA PHE A 86 3.18 7.68 -1.72
C PHE A 86 2.18 6.62 -1.25
N LEU A 87 2.59 5.35 -1.22
CA LEU A 87 1.71 4.25 -0.82
C LEU A 87 1.32 4.32 0.67
N VAL A 88 2.19 4.85 1.54
CA VAL A 88 1.85 5.10 2.96
C VAL A 88 0.85 6.24 3.10
N GLU A 89 1.04 7.34 2.37
CA GLU A 89 0.12 8.49 2.38
C GLU A 89 -1.29 8.11 1.91
N HIS A 90 -1.38 7.21 0.94
CA HIS A 90 -2.65 6.71 0.38
C HIS A 90 -3.22 5.51 1.15
N GLY A 91 -2.56 5.06 2.23
CA GLY A 91 -3.04 3.97 3.08
C GLY A 91 -2.85 2.56 2.52
N ALA A 92 -2.23 2.43 1.34
CA ALA A 92 -1.89 1.14 0.72
C ALA A 92 -0.70 0.43 1.41
N LEU A 93 0.05 1.14 2.26
CA LEU A 93 1.11 0.57 3.08
C LEU A 93 1.07 1.11 4.51
N PHE A 94 1.43 0.27 5.47
CA PHE A 94 1.76 0.71 6.82
C PHE A 94 3.21 0.36 7.14
N VAL A 95 3.97 1.39 7.56
CA VAL A 95 5.34 1.24 8.06
C VAL A 95 5.34 1.62 9.54
N PRO A 96 5.66 0.68 10.46
CA PRO A 96 5.65 0.98 11.89
C PRO A 96 6.61 2.13 12.24
N PRO A 97 6.21 3.14 13.04
CA PRO A 97 7.05 4.29 13.37
C PRO A 97 8.41 3.92 13.99
N SER A 98 8.43 2.86 14.82
CA SER A 98 9.66 2.33 15.43
C SER A 98 10.64 1.70 14.44
N ARG A 99 10.17 1.42 13.22
CA ARG A 99 10.94 0.84 12.10
C ARG A 99 11.12 1.86 10.95
N ALA A 100 10.51 3.04 11.06
CA ALA A 100 10.36 4.03 9.99
C ALA A 100 11.54 5.00 9.85
N ALA A 101 12.76 4.67 10.29
CA ALA A 101 13.90 5.59 10.25
C ALA A 101 14.48 5.84 8.83
N ARG A 102 13.62 5.82 7.80
CA ARG A 102 13.81 6.03 6.35
C ARG A 102 13.92 4.76 5.47
N TYR A 103 13.31 3.68 5.96
CA TYR A 103 12.83 2.46 5.27
C TYR A 103 13.63 1.15 5.38
N GLY A 104 14.69 1.04 6.19
CA GLY A 104 15.34 -0.26 6.45
C GLY A 104 14.59 -1.19 7.43
N GLY A 105 13.27 -1.21 7.43
CA GLY A 105 12.43 -1.95 8.38
C GLY A 105 11.22 -2.61 7.70
N PRO A 106 10.49 -3.48 8.43
CA PRO A 106 9.42 -4.27 7.85
C PRO A 106 8.23 -3.41 7.39
N VAL A 107 7.67 -3.77 6.24
CA VAL A 107 6.54 -3.08 5.60
C VAL A 107 5.31 -3.99 5.64
N LEU A 108 4.14 -3.44 6.00
CA LEU A 108 2.84 -4.11 5.92
C LEU A 108 2.07 -3.56 4.73
N ALA A 109 1.45 -4.40 3.90
CA ALA A 109 0.50 -3.90 2.91
C ALA A 109 -0.81 -3.52 3.61
N GLY A 110 -1.36 -2.36 3.24
CA GLY A 110 -2.69 -1.93 3.61
C GLY A 110 -3.72 -2.88 3.00
N ALA A 111 -4.86 -3.04 3.68
CA ALA A 111 -6.01 -3.81 3.21
C ALA A 111 -7.08 -2.88 2.63
#